data_AF-A0A7X2PW50-F1
#
_entry.id   AF-A0A7X2PW50-F1
#
_cell.length_a   1.000
_cell.length_b   1.000
_cell.length_c   1.000
_cell.angle_alpha   90.00
_cell.angle_beta   90.00
_cell.angle_gamma   90.00
#
_symmetry.space_group_name_H-M   'P 1'
#
loop_
_entity.id
_entity.type
_entity.pdbx_description
1 polymer ?
#
loop_
_entity_poly.entity_id
_entity_poly.type
_entity_poly.pdbx_seq_one_letter_code
_entity_poly.pdbx_strand_id
1 'polypeptide(L)'
;MKYALSLLSLFLVPSGLAHAQGVSAPWDTSKDIASLMEQAERLNPLLEQLTPQQWEAQGAPATYTTQWRLARSEVGYLMGAAQALRRQPEKLTLALEALFRLQAVEAQVNSLVDGVRRYQNPAVAELLVSVLGANATNRDQLRQYVSDLAQTKEQEFQIVDREAQRCRGSLVQPPARPAAPKPAPAK
;
A
#
# COMPACT_ATOMS: atom_id res chain seq x y z
N MET A 1 25.61 30.42 -54.28
CA MET A 1 24.32 29.76 -53.96
C MET A 1 24.58 28.27 -53.78
N LYS A 2 24.62 27.77 -52.54
CA LYS A 2 24.80 26.35 -52.23
C LYS A 2 23.66 25.95 -51.28
N TYR A 3 22.76 25.12 -51.79
CA TYR A 3 21.59 24.63 -51.08
C TYR A 3 22.02 23.68 -49.96
N ALA A 4 21.64 24.00 -48.73
CA ALA A 4 21.79 23.12 -47.58
C ALA A 4 20.55 22.21 -47.50
N LEU A 5 20.75 20.91 -47.76
CA LEU A 5 19.78 19.86 -47.47
C LEU A 5 19.57 19.78 -45.95
N SER A 6 18.38 20.14 -45.46
CA SER A 6 17.96 19.83 -44.09
C SER A 6 17.40 18.41 -44.05
N LEU A 7 18.12 17.51 -43.39
CA LEU A 7 17.67 16.17 -43.03
C LEU A 7 16.77 16.26 -41.80
N LEU A 8 15.51 15.90 -41.98
CA LEU A 8 14.50 15.80 -40.93
C LEU A 8 14.71 14.47 -40.17
N SER A 9 15.41 14.53 -39.04
CA SER A 9 15.56 13.37 -38.15
C SER A 9 14.31 13.18 -37.30
N LEU A 10 13.49 12.16 -37.63
CA LEU A 10 12.45 11.66 -36.73
C LEU A 10 13.10 11.09 -35.46
N PHE A 11 12.88 11.75 -34.32
CA PHE A 11 13.11 11.15 -33.01
C PHE A 11 12.00 10.14 -32.73
N LEU A 12 12.30 8.87 -32.93
CA LEU A 12 11.53 7.75 -32.40
C LEU A 12 11.79 7.72 -30.88
N VAL A 13 10.85 8.23 -30.09
CA VAL A 13 10.91 8.09 -28.62
C VAL A 13 10.66 6.62 -28.29
N PRO A 14 11.63 5.88 -27.73
CA PRO A 14 11.34 4.54 -27.24
C PRO A 14 10.41 4.71 -26.05
N SER A 15 9.17 4.25 -26.19
CA SER A 15 8.28 4.06 -25.04
C SER A 15 9.00 3.09 -24.09
N GLY A 16 9.38 3.61 -22.92
CA GLY A 16 10.01 2.80 -21.89
C GLY A 16 9.14 1.58 -21.60
N LEU A 17 9.76 0.40 -21.60
CA LEU A 17 9.16 -0.82 -21.09
C LEU A 17 8.71 -0.54 -19.65
N ALA A 18 7.40 -0.39 -19.47
CA ALA A 18 6.80 -0.49 -18.15
C ALA A 18 7.17 -1.87 -17.62
N HIS A 19 8.15 -1.91 -16.71
CA HIS A 19 8.44 -3.12 -15.96
C HIS A 19 7.14 -3.41 -15.21
N ALA A 20 6.50 -4.54 -15.50
CA ALA A 20 5.55 -5.10 -14.57
C ALA A 20 6.35 -5.42 -13.30
N GLN A 21 6.42 -4.46 -12.38
CA GLN A 21 6.98 -4.63 -11.07
C GLN A 21 6.03 -5.59 -10.37
N GLY A 22 6.39 -6.88 -10.37
CA GLY A 22 5.70 -7.88 -9.56
C GLY A 22 5.84 -7.51 -8.09
N VAL A 23 4.92 -8.01 -7.26
CA VAL A 23 4.97 -7.82 -5.79
C VAL A 23 6.37 -8.16 -5.28
N SER A 24 6.95 -7.22 -4.50
CA SER A 24 8.22 -7.43 -3.80
C SER A 24 8.24 -8.76 -3.08
N ALA A 25 9.42 -9.36 -2.98
CA ALA A 25 9.55 -10.65 -2.31
C ALA A 25 9.09 -10.56 -0.84
N PRO A 26 8.44 -11.60 -0.29
CA PRO A 26 7.85 -11.55 1.06
C PRO A 26 8.82 -11.16 2.19
N TRP A 27 10.11 -11.52 2.05
CA TRP A 27 11.14 -11.18 3.03
C TRP A 27 11.53 -9.70 2.99
N ASP A 28 11.43 -9.03 1.85
CA ASP A 28 11.70 -7.60 1.72
C ASP A 28 10.52 -6.81 2.30
N THR A 29 9.28 -7.20 1.98
CA THR A 29 8.07 -6.64 2.61
C THR A 29 8.10 -6.78 4.14
N SER A 30 8.55 -7.92 4.66
CA SER A 30 8.62 -8.15 6.10
C SER A 30 9.60 -7.22 6.82
N LYS A 31 10.67 -6.79 6.15
CA LYS A 31 11.64 -5.80 6.65
C LYS A 31 11.07 -4.39 6.57
N ASP A 32 10.44 -4.05 5.46
CA ASP A 32 9.81 -2.73 5.25
C ASP A 32 8.72 -2.48 6.30
N ILE A 33 7.88 -3.48 6.58
CA ILE A 33 6.86 -3.36 7.64
C ILE A 33 7.50 -3.29 9.03
N ALA A 34 8.63 -3.98 9.27
CA ALA A 34 9.35 -3.85 10.54
C ALA A 34 9.91 -2.44 10.75
N SER A 35 10.49 -1.85 9.70
CA SER A 35 10.93 -0.43 9.69
C SER A 35 9.78 0.52 9.96
N LEU A 36 8.62 0.29 9.33
CA LEU A 36 7.40 1.06 9.58
C LEU A 36 6.98 0.99 11.05
N MET A 37 6.98 -0.21 11.64
CA MET A 37 6.63 -0.42 13.03
C MET A 37 7.58 0.31 13.98
N GLU A 38 8.89 0.15 13.78
CA GLU A 38 9.92 0.79 14.61
C GLU A 38 9.77 2.32 14.59
N GLN A 39 9.53 2.90 13.41
CA GLN A 39 9.39 4.35 13.27
C GLN A 39 8.09 4.87 13.89
N ALA A 40 6.97 4.16 13.71
CA ALA A 40 5.70 4.53 14.34
C ALA A 40 5.73 4.38 15.87
N GLU A 41 6.47 3.40 16.40
CA GLU A 41 6.60 3.18 17.85
C GLU A 41 7.27 4.37 18.56
N ARG A 42 8.13 5.14 17.85
CA ARG A 42 8.75 6.36 18.38
C ARG A 42 7.73 7.46 18.76
N LEU A 43 6.48 7.36 18.31
CA LEU A 43 5.41 8.27 18.72
C LEU A 43 4.95 8.02 20.16
N ASN A 44 5.02 6.79 20.67
CA ASN A 44 4.52 6.45 22.01
C ASN A 44 5.13 7.32 23.12
N PRO A 45 6.46 7.42 23.27
CA PRO A 45 7.05 8.23 24.35
C PRO A 45 6.72 9.72 24.21
N LEU A 46 6.44 10.22 23.01
CA LEU A 46 6.03 11.62 22.80
C LEU A 46 4.58 11.82 23.23
N LEU A 47 3.68 10.92 22.82
CA LEU A 47 2.28 10.97 23.19
C LEU A 47 2.09 10.79 24.70
N GLU A 48 2.92 10.00 25.36
CA GLU A 48 2.87 9.80 26.82
C GLU A 48 3.26 11.03 27.64
N GLN A 49 4.09 11.91 27.09
CA GLN A 49 4.49 13.17 27.74
C GLN A 49 3.45 14.28 27.59
N LEU A 50 2.44 14.10 26.74
CA LEU A 50 1.38 15.08 26.57
C LEU A 50 0.45 15.06 27.79
N THR A 51 0.04 16.23 28.25
CA THR A 51 -0.82 16.41 29.43
C THR A 51 -2.14 17.13 29.07
N PRO A 52 -2.97 16.58 28.17
CA PRO A 52 -4.17 17.27 27.68
C PRO A 52 -5.18 17.64 28.78
N GLN A 53 -5.22 16.89 29.88
CA GLN A 53 -6.06 17.24 31.05
C GLN A 53 -5.57 18.52 31.74
N GLN A 54 -4.26 18.81 31.73
CA GLN A 54 -3.73 20.08 32.22
C GLN A 54 -4.02 21.22 31.25
N TRP A 55 -4.11 20.95 29.95
CA TRP A 55 -4.49 21.95 28.95
C TRP A 55 -5.93 22.41 29.17
N GLU A 56 -6.84 21.50 29.53
CA GLU A 56 -8.23 21.84 29.89
C GLU A 56 -8.29 22.81 31.07
N ALA A 57 -7.46 22.60 32.10
CA ALA A 57 -7.35 23.54 33.22
C ALA A 57 -6.82 24.93 32.80
N GLN A 58 -6.15 25.02 31.65
CA GLN A 58 -5.70 26.27 31.02
C GLN A 58 -6.71 26.83 30.00
N GLY A 59 -7.92 26.26 29.92
CA GLY A 59 -8.98 26.70 29.02
C GLY A 59 -8.97 26.04 27.64
N ALA A 60 -8.23 24.94 27.45
CA ALA A 60 -8.30 24.17 26.22
C ALA A 60 -9.63 23.38 26.13
N PRO A 61 -10.17 23.15 24.92
CA PRO A 61 -11.31 22.25 24.72
C PRO A 61 -11.02 20.83 25.22
N ALA A 62 -12.00 20.23 25.90
CA ALA A 62 -11.92 18.83 26.37
C ALA A 62 -11.79 17.79 25.23
N THR A 63 -12.01 18.20 23.99
CA THR A 63 -11.76 17.37 22.80
C THR A 63 -10.30 16.95 22.69
N TYR A 64 -9.33 17.72 23.19
CA TYR A 64 -7.92 17.34 23.15
C TYR A 64 -7.62 16.07 23.95
N THR A 65 -8.27 15.86 25.11
CA THR A 65 -8.11 14.61 25.87
C THR A 65 -8.64 13.41 25.10
N THR A 66 -9.72 13.60 24.34
CA THR A 66 -10.30 12.54 23.49
C THR A 66 -9.39 12.25 22.30
N GLN A 67 -8.93 13.29 21.58
CA GLN A 67 -7.99 13.16 20.46
C GLN A 67 -6.69 12.49 20.88
N TRP A 68 -6.17 12.81 22.06
CA TRP A 68 -4.96 12.20 22.61
C TRP A 68 -5.12 10.70 22.83
N ARG A 69 -6.24 10.30 23.44
CA ARG A 69 -6.55 8.87 23.65
C ARG A 69 -6.71 8.12 22.33
N LEU A 70 -7.35 8.75 21.34
CA LEU A 70 -7.50 8.19 20.00
C LEU A 70 -6.13 8.03 19.32
N ALA A 71 -5.27 9.05 19.35
CA ALA A 71 -3.92 8.98 18.79
C ALA A 71 -3.11 7.82 19.39
N ARG A 72 -3.12 7.65 20.72
CA ARG A 72 -2.45 6.52 21.38
C ARG A 72 -3.04 5.17 20.97
N SER A 73 -4.36 5.09 20.87
CA SER A 73 -5.04 3.85 20.47
C SER A 73 -4.71 3.46 19.04
N GLU A 74 -4.69 4.43 18.11
CA GLU A 74 -4.36 4.19 16.70
C GLU A 74 -2.91 3.71 16.52
N VAL A 75 -1.95 4.17 17.31
CA VAL A 75 -0.58 3.63 17.27
C VAL A 75 -0.59 2.13 17.64
N GLY A 76 -1.34 1.76 18.69
CA GLY A 76 -1.51 0.35 19.07
C GLY A 76 -2.20 -0.50 17.98
N TYR A 77 -3.26 0.03 17.37
CA TYR A 77 -3.95 -0.65 16.27
C TYR A 77 -3.06 -0.81 15.02
N LEU A 78 -2.24 0.19 14.70
CA LEU A 78 -1.25 0.09 13.64
C LEU A 78 -0.23 -1.03 13.93
N MET A 79 0.26 -1.15 15.17
CA MET A 79 1.19 -2.23 15.52
C MET A 79 0.55 -3.61 15.31
N GLY A 80 -0.72 -3.77 15.72
CA GLY A 80 -1.48 -5.00 15.50
C GLY A 80 -1.66 -5.34 14.02
N ALA A 81 -2.11 -4.36 13.22
CA ALA A 81 -2.34 -4.54 11.77
C ALA A 81 -1.04 -4.82 11.01
N ALA A 82 0.03 -4.08 11.31
CA ALA A 82 1.34 -4.29 10.72
C ALA A 82 1.91 -5.67 11.08
N GLN A 83 1.75 -6.11 12.34
CA GLN A 83 2.19 -7.43 12.76
C GLN A 83 1.39 -8.57 12.13
N ALA A 84 0.08 -8.38 11.90
CA ALA A 84 -0.76 -9.32 11.17
C ALA A 84 -0.31 -9.43 9.71
N LEU A 85 -0.08 -8.29 9.05
CA LEU A 85 0.43 -8.24 7.67
C LEU A 85 1.79 -8.93 7.54
N ARG A 86 2.72 -8.70 8.47
CA ARG A 86 4.04 -9.39 8.47
C ARG A 86 3.93 -10.91 8.51
N ARG A 87 2.89 -11.46 9.15
CA ARG A 87 2.67 -12.91 9.23
C ARG A 87 2.04 -13.48 7.96
N GLN A 88 1.31 -12.66 7.20
CA GLN A 88 0.56 -13.05 6.01
C GLN A 88 0.64 -11.94 4.95
N PRO A 89 1.82 -11.71 4.36
CA PRO A 89 2.06 -10.57 3.46
C PRO A 89 1.14 -10.61 2.22
N GLU A 90 0.83 -11.80 1.72
CA GLU A 90 -0.01 -11.99 0.53
C GLU A 90 -1.49 -11.60 0.70
N LYS A 91 -1.92 -11.25 1.92
CA LYS A 91 -3.30 -10.86 2.21
C LYS A 91 -3.52 -9.37 1.94
N LEU A 92 -4.12 -9.06 0.79
CA LEU A 92 -4.48 -7.69 0.41
C LEU A 92 -5.32 -6.96 1.47
N THR A 93 -6.23 -7.66 2.15
CA THR A 93 -7.05 -7.08 3.22
C THR A 93 -6.22 -6.61 4.41
N LEU A 94 -5.18 -7.35 4.81
CA LEU A 94 -4.27 -6.95 5.88
C LEU A 94 -3.36 -5.80 5.44
N ALA A 95 -2.99 -5.76 4.15
CA ALA A 95 -2.18 -4.67 3.61
C ALA A 95 -2.95 -3.34 3.63
N LEU A 96 -4.22 -3.39 3.22
CA LEU A 96 -5.15 -2.25 3.30
C LEU A 96 -5.41 -1.81 4.74
N GLU A 97 -5.63 -2.76 5.66
CA GLU A 97 -5.83 -2.43 7.07
C GLU A 97 -4.61 -1.70 7.66
N ALA A 98 -3.40 -2.20 7.43
CA ALA A 98 -2.17 -1.55 7.89
C ALA A 98 -2.03 -0.14 7.30
N LEU A 99 -2.34 0.04 6.01
CA LEU A 99 -2.29 1.35 5.36
C LEU A 99 -3.28 2.35 5.97
N PHE A 100 -4.53 1.93 6.19
CA PHE A 100 -5.55 2.79 6.78
C PHE A 100 -5.25 3.13 8.24
N ARG A 101 -4.70 2.19 9.01
CA ARG A 101 -4.25 2.46 10.39
C ARG A 101 -3.09 3.45 10.42
N LEU A 102 -2.17 3.37 9.47
CA LEU A 102 -1.09 4.35 9.36
C LEU A 102 -1.63 5.75 9.08
N GLN A 103 -2.57 5.88 8.14
CA GLN A 103 -3.23 7.16 7.86
C GLN A 103 -4.04 7.69 9.05
N ALA A 104 -4.67 6.81 9.82
CA ALA A 104 -5.38 7.18 11.04
C ALA A 104 -4.42 7.73 12.09
N VAL A 105 -3.27 7.11 12.31
CA VAL A 105 -2.21 7.64 13.19
C VAL A 105 -1.79 9.04 12.76
N GLU A 106 -1.48 9.24 11.47
CA GLU A 106 -1.11 10.55 10.94
C GLU A 106 -2.18 11.61 11.20
N ALA A 107 -3.45 11.30 10.93
CA ALA A 107 -4.56 12.22 11.15
C ALA A 107 -4.76 12.56 12.63
N GLN A 108 -4.73 11.56 13.52
CA GLN A 108 -4.94 11.77 14.95
C GLN A 108 -3.79 12.54 15.60
N VAL A 109 -2.53 12.22 15.26
CA VAL A 109 -1.38 12.94 15.80
C VAL A 109 -1.35 14.38 15.28
N ASN A 110 -1.62 14.62 14.00
CA ASN A 110 -1.70 15.98 13.46
C ASN A 110 -2.80 16.82 14.12
N SER A 111 -3.92 16.21 14.52
CA SER A 111 -5.00 16.91 15.25
C SER A 111 -4.57 17.49 16.60
N LEU A 112 -3.51 16.93 17.20
CA LEU A 112 -2.98 17.37 18.49
C LEU A 112 -1.93 18.47 18.37
N VAL A 113 -1.30 18.63 17.21
CA VAL A 113 -0.14 19.53 17.00
C VAL A 113 -0.45 20.95 17.47
N ASP A 114 -1.60 21.49 17.09
CA ASP A 114 -2.00 22.86 17.49
C ASP A 114 -2.26 22.97 19.00
N GLY A 115 -2.80 21.91 19.62
CA GLY A 115 -2.97 21.84 21.08
C GLY A 115 -1.62 21.85 21.80
N VAL A 116 -0.66 21.06 21.32
CA VAL A 116 0.71 21.00 21.87
C VAL A 116 1.41 22.35 21.74
N ARG A 117 1.30 23.02 20.58
CA ARG A 117 1.89 24.36 20.37
C ARG A 117 1.34 25.40 21.32
N ARG A 118 0.04 25.33 21.64
CA ARG A 118 -0.65 26.37 22.40
C ARG A 118 -0.62 26.18 23.92
N TYR A 119 -0.67 24.93 24.38
CA TYR A 119 -0.87 24.61 25.80
C TYR A 119 0.31 23.84 26.43
N GLN A 120 1.34 23.51 25.63
CA GLN A 120 2.56 22.87 26.12
C GLN A 120 3.79 23.54 25.48
N ASN A 121 4.71 22.75 24.93
CA ASN A 121 5.95 23.22 24.34
C ASN A 121 5.87 23.10 22.81
N PRO A 122 5.96 24.19 22.04
CA PRO A 122 5.99 24.16 20.58
C PRO A 122 7.06 23.22 20.00
N ALA A 123 8.21 23.06 20.67
CA ALA A 123 9.25 22.13 20.22
C ALA A 123 8.80 20.66 20.23
N VAL A 124 7.89 20.28 21.15
CA VAL A 124 7.30 18.93 21.17
C VAL A 124 6.37 18.74 19.97
N ALA A 125 5.65 19.80 19.56
CA ALA A 125 4.80 19.75 18.37
C ALA A 125 5.63 19.55 17.09
N GLU A 126 6.74 20.27 16.95
CA GLU A 126 7.67 20.09 15.83
C GLU A 126 8.31 18.70 15.84
N LEU A 127 8.60 18.15 17.02
CA LEU A 127 9.10 16.78 17.14
C LEU A 127 8.05 15.73 16.72
N LEU A 128 6.78 15.89 17.09
CA LEU A 128 5.69 15.02 16.62
C LEU A 128 5.59 15.03 15.09
N VAL A 129 5.61 16.23 14.49
CA VAL A 129 5.57 16.39 13.02
C VAL A 129 6.81 15.76 12.36
N SER A 130 7.99 15.93 12.96
CA SER A 130 9.23 15.32 12.46
C SER A 130 9.19 13.79 12.49
N VAL A 131 8.68 13.18 13.56
CA VAL A 131 8.54 11.72 13.65
C VAL A 131 7.53 11.18 12.64
N LEU A 132 6.39 11.87 12.44
CA LEU A 132 5.45 11.52 11.37
C LEU A 132 6.12 11.61 9.98
N GLY A 133 6.87 12.69 9.73
CA GLY A 133 7.58 12.91 8.48
C GLY A 133 8.65 11.86 8.20
N ALA A 134 9.35 11.36 9.22
CA ALA A 134 10.35 10.30 9.07
C ALA A 134 9.75 9.01 8.49
N ASN A 135 8.48 8.73 8.77
CA ASN A 135 7.75 7.55 8.31
C ASN A 135 7.18 7.69 6.88
N ALA A 136 7.37 8.84 6.22
CA ALA A 136 6.79 9.12 4.91
C ALA A 136 7.22 8.10 3.83
N THR A 137 8.49 7.71 3.82
CA THR A 137 9.01 6.71 2.88
C THR A 137 8.36 5.35 3.08
N ASN A 138 8.24 4.88 4.33
CA ASN A 138 7.61 3.59 4.61
C ASN A 138 6.12 3.59 4.23
N ARG A 139 5.43 4.72 4.42
CA ARG A 139 4.04 4.89 3.99
C ARG A 139 3.92 4.77 2.47
N ASP A 140 4.80 5.40 1.73
CA ASP A 140 4.77 5.37 0.27
C ASP A 140 5.13 3.97 -0.25
N GLN A 141 6.08 3.29 0.40
CA GLN A 141 6.36 1.86 0.15
C GLN A 141 5.15 0.97 0.42
N LEU A 142 4.44 1.16 1.54
CA LEU A 142 3.24 0.39 1.85
C LEU A 142 2.11 0.65 0.84
N ARG A 143 1.94 1.89 0.37
CA ARG A 143 0.98 2.21 -0.71
C ARG A 143 1.31 1.51 -2.01
N GLN A 144 2.60 1.54 -2.39
CA GLN A 144 3.06 0.85 -3.58
C GLN A 144 2.81 -0.66 -3.44
N TYR A 145 3.18 -1.24 -2.30
CA TYR A 145 2.97 -2.64 -2.00
C TYR A 145 1.50 -3.07 -2.13
N VAL A 146 0.58 -2.30 -1.56
CA VAL A 146 -0.87 -2.55 -1.69
C VAL A 146 -1.31 -2.54 -3.15
N SER A 147 -0.79 -1.60 -3.95
CA SER A 147 -1.13 -1.47 -5.37
C SER A 147 -0.60 -2.66 -6.18
N ASP A 148 0.66 -3.05 -5.98
CA ASP A 148 1.28 -4.19 -6.64
C ASP A 148 0.57 -5.50 -6.28
N LEU A 149 0.19 -5.65 -5.01
CA LEU A 149 -0.52 -6.83 -4.52
C LEU A 149 -1.91 -6.92 -5.13
N ALA A 150 -2.64 -5.80 -5.21
CA ALA A 150 -3.94 -5.76 -5.87
C ALA A 150 -3.82 -6.11 -7.36
N GLN A 151 -2.84 -5.55 -8.06
CA GLN A 151 -2.60 -5.85 -9.48
C GLN A 151 -2.26 -7.33 -9.69
N THR A 152 -1.42 -7.90 -8.83
CA THR A 152 -1.06 -9.32 -8.90
C THR A 152 -2.26 -10.22 -8.68
N LYS A 153 -3.11 -9.92 -7.69
CA LYS A 153 -4.33 -10.68 -7.42
C LYS A 153 -5.32 -10.63 -8.58
N GLU A 154 -5.47 -9.47 -9.21
CA GLU A 154 -6.31 -9.31 -10.41
C GLU A 154 -5.78 -10.17 -11.57
N GLN A 155 -4.47 -10.16 -11.83
CA GLN A 155 -3.86 -11.00 -12.86
C GLN A 155 -4.02 -12.50 -12.56
N GLU A 156 -3.82 -12.92 -11.30
CA GLU A 156 -4.05 -14.29 -10.86
C GLU A 156 -5.50 -14.72 -11.15
N PHE A 157 -6.50 -13.89 -10.81
CA PHE A 157 -7.90 -14.20 -11.08
C PHE A 157 -8.22 -14.31 -12.58
N GLN A 158 -7.63 -13.46 -13.42
CA GLN A 158 -7.80 -13.55 -14.87
C GLN A 158 -7.22 -14.85 -15.46
N ILE A 159 -6.08 -15.31 -14.95
CA ILE A 159 -5.49 -16.58 -15.35
C ILE A 159 -6.37 -17.74 -14.90
N VAL A 160 -6.82 -17.73 -13.64
CA VAL A 160 -7.70 -18.77 -13.08
C VAL A 160 -9.00 -18.86 -13.87
N ASP A 161 -9.63 -17.74 -14.20
CA ASP A 161 -10.85 -17.74 -15.02
C ASP A 161 -10.59 -18.29 -16.42
N ARG A 162 -9.51 -17.85 -17.09
CA ARG A 162 -9.17 -18.33 -18.43
C ARG A 162 -8.96 -19.85 -18.47
N GLU A 163 -8.23 -20.40 -17.50
CA GLU A 163 -8.01 -21.84 -17.43
C GLU A 163 -9.30 -22.58 -17.05
N ALA A 164 -10.15 -22.03 -16.19
CA ALA A 164 -11.47 -22.58 -15.92
C ALA A 164 -12.36 -22.65 -17.18
N GLN A 165 -12.35 -21.60 -18.03
CA GLN A 165 -13.07 -21.62 -19.31
C GLN A 165 -12.47 -22.64 -20.29
N ARG A 166 -11.14 -22.77 -20.36
CA ARG A 166 -10.48 -23.79 -21.20
C ARG A 166 -10.91 -25.20 -20.78
N CYS A 167 -10.91 -25.49 -19.47
CA CYS A 167 -11.36 -26.78 -18.94
C CYS A 167 -12.83 -27.07 -19.26
N ARG A 168 -13.71 -26.06 -19.21
CA ARG A 168 -15.10 -26.23 -19.66
C ARG A 168 -15.18 -26.58 -21.14
N GLY A 169 -14.40 -25.90 -21.98
CA GLY A 169 -14.34 -26.17 -23.41
C GLY A 169 -13.93 -27.62 -23.72
N SER A 170 -12.91 -28.14 -23.04
CA SER A 170 -12.43 -29.51 -23.25
C SER A 170 -13.39 -30.58 -22.74
N LEU A 171 -14.13 -30.33 -21.64
CA LEU A 171 -15.10 -31.27 -21.10
C LEU A 171 -16.40 -31.37 -21.93
N VAL A 172 -16.80 -30.28 -22.60
CA VAL A 172 -18.05 -30.21 -23.38
C VAL A 172 -17.84 -30.65 -24.84
N GLN A 173 -16.58 -30.82 -25.28
CA GLN A 173 -16.27 -31.16 -26.66
C GLN A 173 -16.74 -32.60 -26.98
N PRO A 174 -17.67 -32.79 -27.95
CA PRO A 174 -18.10 -34.12 -28.32
C PRO A 174 -16.92 -34.93 -28.89
N PRO A 175 -16.88 -36.26 -28.70
CA PRO A 175 -15.86 -37.09 -29.31
C PRO A 175 -15.85 -36.88 -30.83
N ALA A 176 -14.65 -36.79 -31.42
CA ALA A 176 -14.49 -36.61 -32.85
C ALA A 176 -15.29 -37.68 -33.62
N ARG A 177 -16.13 -37.26 -34.57
CA ARG A 177 -16.87 -38.20 -35.43
C ARG A 177 -15.88 -39.10 -36.16
N PRO A 178 -16.09 -40.43 -36.19
CA PRO A 178 -15.25 -41.34 -36.95
C PRO A 178 -15.14 -40.90 -38.41
N ALA A 179 -13.93 -40.92 -38.96
CA ALA A 179 -13.71 -40.56 -40.35
C ALA A 179 -14.50 -41.50 -41.28
N ALA A 180 -15.19 -40.93 -42.27
CA ALA A 180 -15.92 -41.72 -43.25
C ALA A 180 -14.96 -42.65 -44.01
N PRO A 181 -15.35 -43.93 -44.24
CA PRO A 181 -14.49 -44.87 -44.94
C PRO A 181 -14.19 -44.38 -46.36
N LYS A 182 -12.91 -44.48 -46.77
CA LYS A 182 -12.48 -44.10 -48.11
C LYS A 182 -13.24 -44.92 -49.15
N PRO A 183 -13.79 -44.30 -50.21
CA PRO A 183 -14.45 -45.04 -51.28
C PRO A 183 -13.43 -45.96 -51.98
N ALA A 184 -13.85 -47.20 -52.23
CA ALA A 184 -13.05 -48.20 -52.89
C ALA A 184 -12.72 -47.78 -54.34
N PRO A 185 -11.52 -48.06 -54.85
CA PRO A 185 -11.16 -47.71 -56.22
C PRO A 185 -12.05 -48.47 -57.22
N ALA A 186 -12.63 -47.74 -58.16
CA ALA A 186 -13.41 -48.31 -59.26
C ALA A 186 -12.50 -49.17 -60.16
N LYS A 187 -13.00 -50.35 -60.55
CA LYS A 187 -12.34 -51.30 -61.45
C LYS A 187 -12.39 -50.85 -62.90
#